data_AF-A0A7K2M374-F1
#
_entry.id   AF-A0A7K2M374-F1
#
_cell.length_a   1.000
_cell.length_b   1.000
_cell.length_c   1.000
_cell.angle_alpha   90.00
_cell.angle_beta   90.00
_cell.angle_gamma   90.00
#
_symmetry.space_group_name_H-M   'P 1'
#
loop_
_entity.id
_entity.type
_entity.pdbx_description
1 polymer ?
#
loop_
_entity_poly.entity_id
_entity_poly.type
_entity_poly.pdbx_seq_one_letter_code
_entity_poly.pdbx_strand_id
1 'polypeptide(L)' 'GLVRRTADATDGRGVLVEITGTGMEVFRRRRAERAQALRRLVEEVSEPERDAMRTALPALAHALRTHRPRP' A
#
# COMPACT_ATOMS: atom_id res chain seq x y z
N GLY A 1 15.52 12.98 -0.15
CA GLY A 1 16.11 11.65 0.04
C GLY A 1 15.25 10.58 -0.57
N LEU A 2 14.07 10.30 0.01
CA LEU A 2 13.16 9.23 -0.46
C LEU A 2 12.10 9.70 -1.47
N VAL A 3 11.75 10.97 -1.40
CA VAL A 3 10.87 11.63 -2.36
C VAL A 3 11.49 12.94 -2.82
N ARG A 4 11.10 13.38 -4.01
CA ARG A 4 11.36 14.70 -4.56
C ARG A 4 10.03 15.43 -4.69
N ARG A 5 10.04 16.73 -4.40
CA ARG A 5 8.89 17.62 -4.54
C ARG A 5 9.21 18.67 -5.58
N THR A 6 8.32 18.86 -6.53
CA THR A 6 8.44 19.86 -7.59
C THR A 6 7.15 20.66 -7.62
N ALA A 7 7.23 21.98 -7.74
CA ALA A 7 6.03 22.80 -7.92
C ALA A 7 5.28 22.33 -9.18
N ASP A 8 3.95 22.26 -9.10
CA ASP A 8 3.14 21.94 -10.27
C ASP A 8 3.21 23.12 -11.25
N ALA A 9 3.63 22.85 -12.49
CA ALA A 9 3.80 23.85 -13.53
C ALA A 9 2.45 24.33 -14.11
N THR A 10 1.36 23.62 -13.82
CA THR A 10 0.01 23.86 -14.33
C THR A 10 -0.82 24.71 -13.36
N ASP A 11 -0.64 24.51 -12.06
CA ASP A 11 -1.25 25.29 -10.98
C ASP A 11 -0.22 25.44 -9.85
N GLY A 12 0.32 26.65 -9.68
CA GLY A 12 1.38 26.94 -8.69
C GLY A 12 0.98 26.71 -7.22
N ARG A 13 -0.28 26.36 -6.94
CA ARG A 13 -0.74 25.94 -5.62
C ARG A 13 -0.50 24.44 -5.34
N GLY A 14 -0.22 23.65 -6.39
CA GLY A 14 0.05 22.21 -6.31
C GLY A 14 1.54 21.87 -6.20
N VAL A 15 1.82 20.68 -5.68
CA VAL A 15 3.18 20.11 -5.62
C VAL A 15 3.13 18.67 -6.12
N LEU A 16 3.89 18.37 -7.17
CA LEU A 16 4.13 17.00 -7.61
C LEU A 16 5.12 16.32 -6.66
N VAL A 17 4.74 15.17 -6.12
CA VAL A 17 5.59 14.36 -5.25
C VAL A 17 5.93 13.06 -5.96
N GLU A 18 7.21 12.86 -6.22
CA GLU A 18 7.73 11.66 -6.89
C GLU A 18 8.63 10.87 -5.96
N ILE A 19 8.59 9.55 -6.06
CA ILE A 19 9.52 8.68 -5.35
C ILE A 19 10.90 8.72 -6.03
N THR A 20 11.95 8.85 -5.23
CA THR A 20 13.33 8.76 -5.76
C THR A 20 13.76 7.30 -5.92
N GLY A 21 14.90 7.05 -6.57
CA GLY A 21 15.50 5.71 -6.62
C GLY A 21 15.71 5.11 -5.22
N THR A 22 16.32 5.87 -4.31
CA THR A 22 16.48 5.47 -2.89
C THR A 22 15.14 5.24 -2.20
N GLY A 23 14.13 6.07 -2.50
CA GLY A 23 12.77 5.86 -2.02
C GLY A 23 12.19 4.51 -2.47
N MET A 24 12.39 4.16 -3.74
CA MET A 24 11.90 2.91 -4.32
C MET A 24 12.58 1.68 -3.70
N GLU A 25 13.88 1.76 -3.41
CA GLU A 25 14.60 0.70 -2.69
C GLU A 25 14.04 0.48 -1.29
N VAL A 26 13.86 1.56 -0.53
CA VAL A 26 13.28 1.49 0.81
C VAL A 26 11.86 0.95 0.75
N PHE A 27 11.05 1.41 -0.21
CA PHE A 27 9.68 0.92 -0.41
C PHE A 27 9.65 -0.59 -0.65
N ARG A 28 10.45 -1.09 -1.59
CA ARG A 28 10.54 -2.53 -1.92
C ARG A 28 10.95 -3.35 -0.71
N ARG A 29 11.98 -2.92 0.02
CA ARG A 29 12.43 -3.59 1.25
C ARG A 29 11.31 -3.67 2.29
N ARG A 30 10.67 -2.54 2.60
CA ARG A 30 9.56 -2.50 3.58
C ARG A 30 8.36 -3.33 3.12
N ARG A 31 8.06 -3.35 1.83
CA ARG A 31 6.96 -4.14 1.27
C ARG A 31 7.22 -5.64 1.41
N ALA A 32 8.47 -6.08 1.22
CA ALA A 32 8.90 -7.45 1.42
C ALA A 32 8.86 -7.86 2.91
N GLU A 33 9.41 -7.03 3.80
CA GLU A 33 9.36 -7.24 5.26
C GLU A 33 7.92 -7.43 5.75
N ARG A 34 7.00 -6.57 5.31
CA ARG A 34 5.57 -6.67 5.66
C ARG A 34 4.90 -7.91 5.08
N ALA A 35 5.20 -8.26 3.83
CA ALA A 35 4.68 -9.50 3.23
C ALA A 35 5.12 -10.73 4.03
N GLN A 36 6.39 -10.76 4.44
CA GLN A 36 6.93 -11.88 5.21
C GLN A 36 6.30 -11.96 6.61
N ALA A 37 6.10 -10.82 7.28
CA ALA A 37 5.39 -10.77 8.56
C ALA A 37 3.95 -11.25 8.45
N LEU A 38 3.21 -10.77 7.44
CA LEU A 38 1.84 -11.20 7.20
C LEU A 38 1.76 -12.70 6.85
N ARG A 39 2.71 -13.22 6.07
CA ARG A 39 2.76 -14.65 5.73
C ARG A 39 2.85 -15.53 6.98
N ARG A 40 3.71 -15.16 7.94
CA ARG A 40 3.83 -15.91 9.21
C ARG A 40 2.50 -15.96 9.98
N LEU A 41 1.78 -14.84 10.04
CA LEU A 41 0.47 -14.80 10.69
C LEU A 41 -0.55 -15.68 9.95
N VAL A 42 -0.55 -15.66 8.62
CA VAL A 42 -1.47 -16.49 7.81
C VAL A 42 -1.15 -17.98 7.93
N GLU A 43 0.10 -18.36 8.12
CA GLU A 43 0.52 -19.75 8.35
C GLU A 43 -0.07 -20.34 9.65
N GLU A 44 -0.38 -19.51 10.64
CA GLU A 44 -0.99 -19.91 11.93
C GLU A 44 -2.51 -20.09 11.83
N VAL A 45 -3.15 -19.59 10.76
CA VAL A 45 -4.61 -19.65 10.56
C VAL A 45 -5.02 -21.01 9.99
N SER A 46 -6.18 -21.54 10.36
CA SER A 46 -6.64 -22.83 9.81
C SER A 46 -6.98 -22.73 8.31
N GLU A 47 -6.95 -23.86 7.59
CA GLU A 47 -7.26 -23.86 6.15
C GLU A 47 -8.66 -23.29 5.82
N PRO A 48 -9.74 -23.64 6.56
CA PRO A 48 -11.06 -23.07 6.30
C PRO A 48 -11.12 -21.54 6.50
N GLU A 49 -10.40 -21.02 7.49
CA GLU A 49 -10.31 -19.58 7.72
C GLU A 49 -9.50 -18.87 6.62
N ARG A 50 -8.43 -19.49 6.11
CA ARG A 50 -7.68 -18.97 4.95
C ARG A 50 -8.56 -18.90 3.71
N ASP A 51 -9.43 -19.89 3.47
CA ASP A 51 -10.42 -19.86 2.39
C ASP A 51 -11.43 -18.71 2.53
N ALA A 52 -11.94 -18.51 3.74
CA ALA A 52 -12.81 -17.38 4.03
C ALA A 52 -12.10 -16.04 3.76
N MET A 53 -10.84 -15.90 4.19
CA MET A 53 -10.02 -14.71 3.95
C MET A 53 -9.74 -14.47 2.46
N ARG A 54 -9.44 -15.52 1.68
CA ARG A 54 -9.25 -15.44 0.21
C ARG A 54 -10.48 -14.86 -0.48
N THR A 55 -11.68 -15.13 0.04
CA THR A 55 -12.94 -14.62 -0.50
C THR A 55 -13.26 -13.20 0.00
N ALA A 56 -13.09 -12.93 1.30
CA ALA A 56 -13.53 -11.70 1.93
C ALA A 56 -12.57 -10.51 1.71
N LEU A 57 -11.25 -10.74 1.77
CA LEU A 57 -10.26 -9.65 1.71
C LEU A 57 -10.26 -8.86 0.39
N PRO A 58 -10.46 -9.47 -0.80
CA PRO A 58 -10.60 -8.70 -2.03
C PRO A 58 -11.78 -7.73 -2.03
N ALA A 59 -12.93 -8.13 -1.47
CA ALA A 59 -14.11 -7.27 -1.35
C ALA A 59 -13.82 -6.07 -0.42
N LEU A 60 -13.17 -6.33 0.72
CA LEU A 60 -12.71 -5.26 1.63
C LEU A 60 -11.72 -4.32 0.94
N ALA A 61 -10.74 -4.86 0.20
CA ALA A 61 -9.78 -4.07 -0.55
C ALA A 61 -10.43 -3.23 -1.65
N HIS A 62 -11.52 -3.71 -2.26
CA HIS A 62 -12.32 -2.92 -3.18
C HIS A 62 -13.02 -1.76 -2.48
N ALA A 63 -13.71 -2.03 -1.36
CA ALA A 63 -14.40 -1.02 -0.57
C ALA A 63 -13.44 0.09 -0.08
N LEU A 64 -12.24 -0.28 0.39
CA LEU A 64 -11.23 0.69 0.82
C LEU A 64 -10.72 1.59 -0.33
N ARG A 65 -10.63 1.06 -1.55
CA ARG A 65 -10.20 1.85 -2.72
C ARG A 65 -11.28 2.81 -3.21
N THR A 66 -12.54 2.41 -3.11
CA THR A 66 -13.68 3.22 -3.57
C THR A 66 -14.17 4.19 -2.49
N HIS A 67 -13.82 3.95 -1.23
CA HIS A 67 -14.10 4.87 -0.14
C HIS A 67 -13.35 6.19 -0.31
N ARG A 68 -14.05 7.23 -0.77
CA ARG A 68 -13.59 8.62 -0.60
C ARG A 68 -13.88 9.05 0.84
N PRO A 69 -12.87 9.36 1.66
CA PRO A 69 -13.14 10.03 2.93
C PRO A 69 -13.88 11.35 2.66
N ARG A 70 -15.01 11.57 3.35
CA ARG A 70 -15.68 12.87 3.36
C ARG A 70 -14.73 13.90 4.03
N PRO A 71 -14.68 15.14 3.51
CA PRO A 71 -13.84 16.20 4.07
C PRO A 71 -14.24 16.56 5.50
#